data_AF-A0A800KP58-F1
#
_entry.id   AF-A0A800KP58-F1
#
_cell.length_a   1.000
_cell.length_b   1.000
_cell.length_c   1.000
_cell.angle_alpha   90.00
_cell.angle_beta   90.00
_cell.angle_gamma   90.00
#
_symmetry.space_group_name_H-M   'P 1'
#
loop_
_entity.id
_entity.type
_entity.pdbx_description
1 polymer ?
#
loop_
_entity_poly.entity_id
_entity_poly.type
_entity_poly.pdbx_seq_one_letter_code
_entity_poly.pdbx_strand_id
1 'polypeptide(L)' 'MPSVVLVTERFTTLAKASMRGNGVPDAPMVVLPKTELTEYVDPDTVRAVATEAVELIVAQLRESETTQAN' A
#
# COMPACT_ATOMS: atom_id res chain seq x y z
N MET A 1 -2.16 9.57 25.66
CA MET A 1 -2.24 8.11 25.49
C MET A 1 -0.97 7.67 24.77
N PRO A 2 -0.18 6.71 25.25
CA PRO A 2 0.95 6.21 24.47
C PRO A 2 0.44 5.53 23.20
N SER A 3 1.01 5.90 22.05
CA SER A 3 0.68 5.34 20.74
C SER A 3 1.66 4.23 20.37
N VAL A 4 1.13 3.12 19.86
CA VAL A 4 1.90 1.97 19.37
C VAL A 4 1.42 1.65 17.95
N VAL A 5 2.35 1.44 17.04
CA VAL A 5 2.05 1.07 15.65
C VAL A 5 2.21 -0.42 15.47
N LEU A 6 1.11 -1.12 15.18
CA LEU A 6 1.12 -2.53 14.83
C LEU A 6 1.18 -2.67 13.31
N VAL A 7 2.12 -3.47 12.80
CA VAL A 7 2.32 -3.63 11.35
C VAL A 7 2.74 -5.06 11.01
N THR A 8 2.39 -5.55 9.82
CA THR A 8 2.99 -6.77 9.28
C THR A 8 4.29 -6.42 8.54
N GLU A 9 5.21 -7.39 8.41
CA GLU A 9 6.55 -7.16 7.86
C GLU A 9 6.55 -6.40 6.52
N ARG A 10 5.60 -6.72 5.63
CA ARG A 10 5.47 -6.16 4.28
C ARG A 10 5.18 -4.65 4.26
N PHE A 11 4.54 -4.12 5.30
CA PHE A 11 4.11 -2.72 5.34
C PHE A 11 5.01 -1.83 6.18
N THR A 12 6.13 -2.34 6.71
CA THR A 12 7.04 -1.57 7.59
C THR A 12 7.53 -0.27 6.94
N THR A 13 7.89 -0.29 5.66
CA THR A 13 8.33 0.91 4.92
C THR A 13 7.21 1.94 4.78
N LEU A 14 6.00 1.49 4.38
CA LEU A 14 4.84 2.37 4.25
C LEU A 14 4.41 2.94 5.61
N ALA A 15 4.40 2.11 6.65
CA ALA A 15 4.06 2.52 8.01
C ALA A 15 5.03 3.60 8.51
N LYS A 16 6.35 3.45 8.30
CA LYS A 16 7.33 4.49 8.67
C LYS A 16 7.08 5.82 7.94
N ALA A 17 6.74 5.78 6.65
CA ALA A 17 6.41 6.98 5.90
C ALA A 17 5.12 7.63 6.43
N SER A 18 4.09 6.82 6.71
CA SER A 18 2.81 7.27 7.24
C SER A 18 2.92 7.85 8.65
N MET A 19 3.75 7.26 9.52
CA MET A 19 4.02 7.74 10.88
C MET A 19 4.59 9.16 10.90
N ARG A 20 5.47 9.49 9.95
CA ARG A 20 5.99 10.86 9.78
C ARG A 20 4.88 11.82 9.37
N GLY A 21 4.04 11.44 8.40
CA GLY A 21 2.91 12.24 7.94
C GLY A 21 1.83 12.46 9.01
N ASN A 22 1.65 11.50 9.92
CA ASN A 22 0.64 11.52 10.99
C ASN A 22 1.15 12.11 12.32
N GLY A 23 2.35 12.72 12.35
CA GLY A 23 2.89 13.38 13.54
C GLY A 23 3.30 12.45 14.68
N VAL A 24 3.56 11.16 14.38
CA VAL A 24 4.02 10.15 15.34
C VAL A 24 5.33 9.47 14.91
N PRO A 25 6.38 10.23 14.54
CA PRO A 25 7.61 9.66 13.97
C PRO A 25 8.35 8.74 14.93
N ASP A 26 8.23 8.98 16.24
CA ASP A 26 8.96 8.26 17.29
C ASP A 26 8.12 7.22 18.04
N ALA A 27 6.88 6.96 17.58
CA ALA A 27 6.03 5.96 18.21
C ALA A 27 6.65 4.55 18.05
N PRO A 28 6.66 3.73 19.11
CA PRO A 28 7.14 2.36 19.03
C PRO A 28 6.34 1.54 18.01
N MET A 29 7.05 0.82 17.16
CA MET A 29 6.49 -0.06 16.14
C MET A 29 6.68 -1.52 16.57
N VAL A 30 5.59 -2.29 16.54
CA VAL A 30 5.60 -3.74 16.78
C VAL A 30 5.29 -4.43 15.45
N VAL A 31 6.25 -5.21 14.97
CA VAL A 31 6.05 -6.06 13.79
C VAL A 31 5.38 -7.35 14.23
N LEU A 32 4.17 -7.59 13.75
CA LEU A 32 3.43 -8.79 14.04
C LEU A 32 4.08 -9.99 13.31
N PRO A 33 4.19 -11.15 13.98
CA PRO A 33 4.73 -12.35 13.36
C PRO A 33 3.84 -12.80 12.20
N LYS A 34 4.45 -13.52 11.27
CA LYS A 34 3.73 -14.14 10.16
C LYS A 34 2.74 -15.16 10.72
N THR A 35 1.52 -15.12 10.21
CA THR A 35 0.45 -16.08 10.44
C THR A 35 -0.11 -16.53 9.10
N GLU A 36 -0.68 -17.72 9.00
CA GLU A 36 -1.33 -18.24 7.78
C GLU A 36 -2.35 -17.26 7.17
N LEU A 37 -3.00 -16.41 7.99
CA LEU A 37 -3.94 -15.37 7.54
C LEU A 37 -3.26 -14.13 6.92
N THR A 38 -2.01 -13.87 7.30
CA THR A 38 -1.16 -12.79 6.74
C THR A 38 -0.18 -13.31 5.69
N GLU A 39 -0.09 -14.63 5.58
CA GLU A 39 0.78 -15.35 4.70
C GLU A 39 0.10 -15.54 3.35
N TYR A 40 0.79 -15.07 2.33
CA TYR A 40 0.53 -15.36 0.92
C TYR A 40 -0.87 -15.04 0.41
N VAL A 41 -1.04 -13.79 -0.02
CA VAL A 41 -1.81 -13.57 -1.25
C VAL A 41 -1.05 -14.33 -2.33
N ASP A 42 -1.73 -15.26 -3.01
CA ASP A 42 -1.17 -16.02 -4.12
C ASP A 42 -0.46 -15.06 -5.08
N PRO A 43 0.80 -15.31 -5.49
CA PRO A 43 1.51 -14.48 -6.46
C PRO A 43 0.69 -14.15 -7.71
N ASP A 44 -0.17 -15.06 -8.15
CA ASP A 44 -1.06 -14.82 -9.28
C ASP A 44 -2.20 -13.86 -8.96
N THR A 45 -2.70 -13.88 -7.72
CA THR A 45 -3.65 -12.88 -7.22
C THR A 45 -3.00 -11.50 -7.14
N VAL A 46 -1.76 -11.40 -6.66
CA VAL A 46 -1.02 -10.12 -6.64
C VAL A 46 -0.80 -9.61 -8.06
N ARG A 47 -0.44 -10.50 -8.99
CA ARG A 47 -0.25 -10.17 -10.40
C ARG A 47 -1.54 -9.65 -11.04
N ALA A 48 -2.67 -10.32 -10.81
CA ALA A 48 -3.96 -9.92 -11.35
C ALA A 48 -4.36 -8.51 -10.88
N VAL A 49 -4.27 -8.25 -9.57
CA VAL A 49 -4.58 -6.93 -8.99
C VAL A 49 -3.65 -5.85 -9.55
N ALA A 50 -2.35 -6.15 -9.69
CA ALA A 50 -1.39 -5.21 -10.25
C ALA A 50 -1.67 -4.89 -11.72
N THR A 51 -2.01 -5.89 -12.55
CA THR A 51 -2.37 -5.71 -13.95
C THR A 51 -3.61 -4.82 -14.07
N GLU A 52 -4.68 -5.14 -13.34
CA GLU A 52 -5.92 -4.35 -13.35
C GLU A 52 -5.67 -2.88 -12.96
N ALA A 53 -4.92 -2.65 -11.87
CA ALA A 53 -4.61 -1.31 -11.42
C ALA A 53 -3.83 -0.51 -12.47
N VAL A 54 -2.86 -1.13 -13.15
CA VAL A 54 -2.09 -0.48 -14.23
C VAL A 54 -2.98 -0.19 -15.44
N GLU A 55 -3.84 -1.11 -15.84
CA GLU A 55 -4.77 -0.90 -16.95
C GLU A 55 -5.73 0.26 -16.68
N LEU A 56 -6.26 0.37 -15.45
CA LEU A 56 -7.10 1.49 -15.04
C LEU A 56 -6.35 2.84 -15.09
N ILE A 57 -5.10 2.88 -14.62
CA ILE A 57 -4.26 4.09 -14.69
C ILE A 57 -4.02 4.47 -16.17
N VAL A 58 -3.70 3.51 -17.03
CA VAL A 58 -3.47 3.77 -18.45
C VAL A 58 -4.74 4.28 -19.14
N ALA A 59 -5.89 3.68 -18.85
CA ALA A 59 -7.18 4.13 -19.38
C ALA A 59 -7.47 5.58 -18.97
N GLN A 60 -7.31 5.90 -17.68
CA GLN A 60 -7.52 7.25 -17.16
C GLN A 60 -6.60 8.29 -17.81
N LEU A 61 -5.33 7.93 -18.05
CA LEU A 61 -4.37 8.81 -18.72
C LEU A 61 -4.76 9.06 -20.19
N ARG A 62 -5.17 8.02 -20.92
CA ARG A 62 -5.62 8.16 -22.31
C ARG A 62 -6.87 9.02 -22.44
N GLU A 63 -7.87 8.81 -21.57
CA GLU A 63 -9.08 9.64 -21.56
C GLU A 63 -8.76 11.11 -21.29
N SER A 64 -7.80 11.37 -20.40
CA SER A 64 -7.33 12.72 -20.08
C SER A 64 -6.63 13.39 -21.28
N GLU A 65 -5.83 12.64 -22.05
CA GLU A 65 -5.19 13.13 -23.29
C GLU A 65 -6.21 13.48 -24.38
N THR A 66 -7.22 12.64 -24.61
CA THR A 66 -8.30 12.94 -25.58
C THR A 66 -9.17 14.12 -25.15
N THR A 67 -9.34 14.36 -23.85
CA THR A 67 -10.15 15.48 -23.33
C THR A 67 -9.43 16.82 -23.47
N GLN A 68 -8.09 16.85 -23.44
CA GLN A 68 -7.30 18.06 -23.69
C GLN A 68 -7.16 18.43 -25.19
N ALA A 69 -7.45 17.49 -26.09
CA ALA A 69 -7.33 17.66 -27.53
C ALA A 69 -8.61 18.20 -28.22
N ASN A 70 -9.67 18.47 -27.46
CA ASN A 70 -10.95 19.04 -27.93
C ASN A 70 -11.19 20.44 -27.36
#